data_AF-A0A921B2C6-F1
#
_entry.id   AF-A0A921B2C6-F1
#
_cell.length_a   1.000
_cell.length_b   1.000
_cell.length_c   1.000
_cell.angle_alpha   90.00
_cell.angle_beta   90.00
_cell.angle_gamma   90.00
#
_symmetry.space_group_name_H-M   'P 1'
#
loop_
_entity.id
_entity.type
_entity.pdbx_description
1 polymer ?
#
loop_
_entity_poly.entity_id
_entity_poly.type
_entity_poly.pdbx_seq_one_letter_code
_entity_poly.pdbx_strand_id
1 'polypeptide(L)'
;MKKKQTNLVLVTIAIFVATFMTAIEGTIVSTAMPTIIGSLHGISLMNWVFSIYLLTSSIATPIYGKLSDRVGRKPIFIVGIVIFLIGSSLAGLSDSMLTLILARALQGIGAGAIQPMTFTMIADIYPFEKRAKVLGLNGSAWGIASIIAPLLGGYIVQHLSWHWIFFINVPVG
;
A
#
# COMPACT_ATOMS: atom_id res chain seq x y z
N MET A 1 6.20 21.34 -28.44
CA MET A 1 5.60 20.68 -27.26
C MET A 1 6.17 21.30 -26.00
N LYS A 2 5.37 22.04 -25.20
CA LYS A 2 5.82 22.61 -23.92
C LYS A 2 6.21 21.46 -22.98
N LYS A 3 7.50 21.34 -22.62
CA LYS A 3 7.97 20.43 -21.56
C LYS A 3 7.18 20.78 -20.30
N LYS A 4 6.24 19.92 -19.88
CA LYS A 4 5.58 20.05 -18.57
C LYS A 4 6.70 20.07 -17.53
N GLN A 5 6.89 21.19 -16.85
CA GLN A 5 7.81 21.27 -15.72
C GLN A 5 7.25 20.38 -14.62
N THR A 6 7.86 19.20 -14.44
CA THR A 6 7.54 18.31 -13.33
C THR A 6 8.02 18.99 -12.05
N ASN A 7 7.08 19.36 -11.17
CA ASN A 7 7.44 19.86 -9.84
C ASN A 7 8.01 18.68 -9.02
N LEU A 8 9.33 18.63 -8.94
CA LEU A 8 10.08 17.56 -8.26
C LEU A 8 9.62 17.38 -6.81
N VAL A 9 9.35 18.46 -6.10
CA VAL A 9 8.93 18.42 -4.68
C VAL A 9 7.56 17.75 -4.54
N LEU A 10 6.59 18.14 -5.38
CA LEU A 10 5.25 17.53 -5.34
C LEU A 10 5.28 16.04 -5.68
N VAL A 11 6.10 15.63 -6.65
CA VAL A 11 6.24 14.21 -7.01
C VAL A 11 6.86 13.42 -5.86
N THR A 12 7.91 13.94 -5.22
CA THR A 12 8.55 13.27 -4.09
C THR A 12 7.61 13.14 -2.88
N ILE A 13 6.81 14.17 -2.60
CA ILE A 13 5.77 14.10 -1.55
C ILE A 13 4.76 13.01 -1.88
N ALA A 14 4.24 12.96 -3.12
CA ALA A 14 3.29 11.92 -3.53
C ALA A 14 3.89 10.50 -3.42
N ILE A 15 5.16 10.33 -3.78
CA ILE A 15 5.88 9.06 -3.61
C ILE A 15 5.96 8.66 -2.14
N PHE A 16 6.31 9.61 -1.25
CA PHE A 16 6.44 9.32 0.19
C PHE A 16 5.08 9.00 0.82
N VAL A 17 4.03 9.72 0.43
CA VAL A 17 2.65 9.44 0.84
C VAL A 17 2.24 8.02 0.42
N ALA A 18 2.49 7.63 -0.82
CA ALA A 18 2.17 6.28 -1.29
C ALA A 18 2.98 5.19 -0.57
N THR A 19 4.28 5.42 -0.31
CA THR A 19 5.08 4.52 0.54
C THR A 19 4.45 4.38 1.91
N PHE A 20 4.08 5.49 2.54
CA PHE A 20 3.46 5.52 3.87
C PHE A 20 2.14 4.76 3.89
N MET A 21 1.28 4.93 2.88
CA MET A 21 0.02 4.18 2.74
C MET A 21 0.26 2.67 2.71
N THR A 22 1.20 2.20 1.87
CA THR A 22 1.52 0.76 1.78
C THR A 22 2.17 0.21 3.05
N ALA A 23 2.94 1.03 3.77
CA ALA A 23 3.60 0.66 5.01
C ALA A 23 2.60 0.54 6.18
N ILE A 24 1.65 1.48 6.28
CA ILE A 24 0.55 1.41 7.25
C ILE A 24 -0.20 0.11 7.05
N GLU A 25 -0.64 -0.17 5.82
CA GLU A 25 -1.49 -1.33 5.53
C GLU A 25 -0.85 -2.66 5.95
N GLY A 26 0.44 -2.85 5.65
CA GLY A 26 1.14 -4.08 5.98
C GLY A 26 1.27 -4.33 7.49
N THR A 27 1.32 -3.26 8.29
CA THR A 27 1.60 -3.33 9.73
C THR A 27 0.34 -3.23 10.58
N ILE A 28 -0.61 -2.36 10.22
CA ILE A 28 -1.86 -2.15 10.96
C ILE A 28 -2.74 -3.40 10.99
N VAL A 29 -2.78 -4.16 9.89
CA VAL A 29 -3.58 -5.38 9.78
C VAL A 29 -3.05 -6.47 10.72
N SER A 30 -1.73 -6.52 10.95
CA SER A 30 -1.11 -7.41 11.94
C SER A 30 -1.65 -7.15 13.35
N THR A 31 -1.71 -5.88 13.74
CA THR A 31 -2.21 -5.48 15.06
C THR A 31 -3.71 -5.76 15.22
N ALA A 32 -4.50 -5.60 14.16
CA ALA A 32 -5.95 -5.83 14.21
C ALA A 32 -6.36 -7.31 14.05
N MET A 33 -5.44 -8.20 13.65
CA MET A 33 -5.75 -9.58 13.28
C MET A 33 -6.51 -10.36 14.36
N PRO A 34 -6.15 -10.30 15.66
CA PRO A 34 -6.89 -11.01 16.71
C PRO A 34 -8.36 -10.57 16.80
N THR A 35 -8.64 -9.27 16.60
CA THR A 35 -10.00 -8.73 16.59
C THR A 35 -10.77 -9.18 15.35
N ILE A 36 -10.13 -9.17 14.18
CA ILE A 36 -10.74 -9.60 12.92
C ILE A 36 -11.17 -11.06 13.02
N ILE A 37 -10.27 -11.97 13.41
CA ILE A 37 -10.59 -13.41 13.50
C ILE A 37 -11.63 -13.70 14.58
N GLY A 38 -11.63 -12.93 15.68
CA GLY A 38 -12.65 -13.04 16.72
C GLY A 38 -14.04 -12.63 16.22
N SER A 39 -14.12 -11.61 15.36
CA SER A 39 -15.39 -11.15 14.78
C SER A 39 -15.89 -12.04 13.63
N LEU A 40 -14.99 -12.53 12.77
CA LEU A 40 -15.32 -13.29 11.56
C LEU A 40 -15.23 -14.81 11.73
N HIS A 41 -14.87 -15.29 12.93
CA HIS A 41 -14.86 -16.70 13.34
C HIS A 41 -14.05 -17.62 12.40
N GLY A 42 -12.92 -17.17 11.85
CA GLY A 42 -12.15 -17.96 10.88
C GLY A 42 -10.64 -18.00 11.14
N ILE A 43 -10.26 -18.48 12.32
CA ILE A 43 -8.86 -18.68 12.75
C ILE A 43 -8.06 -19.50 11.72
N SER A 44 -8.66 -20.54 11.13
CA SER A 44 -8.03 -21.39 10.10
C SER A 44 -7.65 -20.63 8.83
N LEU A 45 -8.29 -19.47 8.58
CA LEU A 45 -8.07 -18.62 7.41
C LEU A 45 -7.21 -17.39 7.73
N MET A 46 -6.76 -17.21 8.97
CA MET A 46 -5.99 -16.03 9.41
C MET A 46 -4.74 -15.78 8.52
N ASN A 47 -3.97 -16.84 8.27
CA ASN A 47 -2.73 -16.73 7.48
C ASN A 47 -3.01 -16.32 6.03
N TRP A 48 -4.16 -16.70 5.47
CA TRP A 48 -4.53 -16.35 4.10
C TRP A 48 -4.68 -14.84 3.88
N VAL A 49 -5.09 -14.08 4.91
CA VAL A 49 -5.24 -12.61 4.84
C VAL A 49 -3.92 -11.91 4.49
N PHE A 50 -2.79 -12.44 5.00
CA PHE A 50 -1.45 -11.94 4.68
C PHE A 50 -0.87 -12.62 3.44
N SER A 51 -0.97 -13.94 3.35
CA SER A 51 -0.36 -14.72 2.28
C SER A 51 -0.92 -14.34 0.91
N ILE A 52 -2.23 -14.12 0.77
CA ILE A 52 -2.83 -13.76 -0.52
C ILE A 52 -2.39 -12.37 -1.00
N TYR A 53 -2.26 -11.42 -0.08
CA TYR A 53 -1.78 -10.07 -0.36
C TYR A 53 -0.32 -10.07 -0.83
N LEU A 54 0.54 -10.83 -0.14
CA LEU A 54 1.94 -10.98 -0.52
C LEU A 54 2.10 -11.76 -1.83
N LEU A 55 1.31 -12.81 -2.04
CA LEU A 55 1.32 -13.61 -3.27
C LEU A 55 0.94 -12.76 -4.48
N THR A 56 -0.21 -12.09 -4.42
CA THR A 56 -0.70 -11.25 -5.52
C THR A 56 0.21 -10.05 -5.78
N SER A 57 0.75 -9.40 -4.74
CA SER A 57 1.70 -8.29 -4.93
C SER A 57 3.02 -8.77 -5.57
N SER A 58 3.53 -9.93 -5.17
CA SER A 58 4.73 -10.54 -5.76
C SER A 58 4.53 -10.89 -7.23
N ILE A 59 3.37 -11.43 -7.61
CA ILE A 59 3.02 -11.76 -8.99
C ILE A 59 2.85 -10.48 -9.83
N ALA A 60 2.20 -9.45 -9.27
CA ALA A 60 1.89 -8.23 -10.00
C ALA A 60 3.11 -7.32 -10.24
N THR A 61 4.09 -7.34 -9.32
CA THR A 61 5.33 -6.55 -9.40
C THR A 61 6.05 -6.61 -10.75
N PRO A 62 6.44 -7.79 -11.28
CA PRO A 62 7.12 -7.87 -12.57
C PRO A 62 6.23 -7.45 -13.75
N ILE A 63 4.91 -7.68 -13.66
CA ILE A 63 3.95 -7.28 -14.68
C ILE A 63 3.92 -5.75 -14.80
N TYR A 64 3.79 -5.05 -13.68
CA TYR A 64 3.80 -3.59 -13.65
C TYR A 64 5.16 -3.00 -14.03
N GLY A 65 6.26 -3.66 -13.67
CA GLY A 65 7.60 -3.28 -14.14
C GLY A 65 7.64 -3.17 -15.66
N LYS A 66 7.32 -4.28 -16.34
CA LYS A 66 7.31 -4.32 -17.82
C LYS A 66 6.28 -3.39 -18.45
N LEU A 67 5.11 -3.24 -17.81
CA LEU A 67 4.06 -2.36 -18.33
C LEU A 67 4.49 -0.89 -18.21
N SER A 68 5.09 -0.51 -17.10
CA SER A 68 5.57 0.85 -16.85
C SER A 68 6.74 1.27 -17.74
N ASP A 69 7.56 0.32 -18.20
CA ASP A 69 8.58 0.60 -19.22
C ASP A 69 7.97 0.99 -20.57
N ARG A 70 6.74 0.51 -20.87
CA ARG A 70 6.03 0.81 -22.13
C ARG A 70 5.13 2.03 -22.05
N VAL A 71 4.34 2.16 -20.99
CA VAL A 71 3.33 3.23 -20.86
C VAL A 71 3.79 4.40 -19.97
N GLY A 72 4.95 4.27 -19.32
CA GLY A 72 5.50 5.22 -18.37
C GLY A 72 5.12 4.92 -16.92
N ARG A 73 5.91 5.48 -15.99
CA ARG A 73 5.79 5.23 -14.54
C ARG A 73 4.48 5.78 -13.95
N LYS A 74 4.15 7.04 -14.27
CA LYS A 74 3.03 7.77 -13.64
C LYS A 74 1.66 7.08 -13.85
N PRO A 75 1.25 6.68 -15.06
CA PRO A 75 -0.04 6.01 -15.25
C PRO A 75 -0.13 4.70 -14.47
N ILE A 76 0.94 3.90 -14.46
CA ILE A 76 0.96 2.62 -13.73
C ILE A 76 0.89 2.84 -12.22
N PHE A 77 1.60 3.84 -11.71
CA PHE A 77 1.54 4.21 -10.31
C PHE A 77 0.11 4.59 -9.88
N ILE A 78 -0.57 5.43 -10.65
CA ILE A 78 -1.96 5.86 -10.37
C ILE A 78 -2.93 4.67 -10.43
N VAL A 79 -2.82 3.81 -11.46
CA VAL A 79 -3.65 2.60 -11.56
C VAL A 79 -3.43 1.68 -10.36
N GLY A 80 -2.17 1.52 -9.93
CA GLY A 80 -1.82 0.78 -8.72
C GLY A 80 -2.50 1.31 -7.47
N ILE A 81 -2.45 2.63 -7.26
CA ILE A 81 -3.13 3.31 -6.14
C ILE A 81 -4.64 3.07 -6.20
N VAL A 82 -5.28 3.26 -7.36
CA VAL A 82 -6.73 3.06 -7.50
C VAL A 82 -7.12 1.62 -7.18
N ILE A 83 -6.41 0.62 -7.70
CA ILE A 83 -6.69 -0.79 -7.40
C ILE A 83 -6.49 -1.07 -5.90
N PHE A 84 -5.43 -0.52 -5.32
CA PHE A 84 -5.16 -0.65 -3.89
C PHE A 84 -6.30 -0.06 -3.06
N LEU A 85 -6.78 1.15 -3.38
CA LEU A 85 -7.89 1.80 -2.67
C LEU A 85 -9.20 1.04 -2.80
N ILE A 86 -9.49 0.48 -3.98
CA ILE A 86 -10.68 -0.37 -4.18
C ILE A 86 -10.57 -1.61 -3.30
N GLY A 87 -9.43 -2.30 -3.32
CA GLY A 87 -9.18 -3.46 -2.45
C GLY A 87 -9.30 -3.12 -0.96
N SER A 88 -8.75 -1.98 -0.55
CA SER A 88 -8.85 -1.44 0.81
C SER A 88 -10.32 -1.20 1.20
N SER A 89 -11.08 -0.55 0.32
CA SER A 89 -12.49 -0.25 0.58
C SER A 89 -13.33 -1.53 0.70
N LEU A 90 -13.08 -2.52 -0.16
CA LEU A 90 -13.76 -3.82 -0.08
C LEU A 90 -13.37 -4.60 1.19
N ALA A 91 -12.13 -4.48 1.65
CA ALA A 91 -11.69 -5.11 2.90
C ALA A 91 -12.38 -4.47 4.11
N GLY A 92 -12.55 -3.14 4.10
CA GLY A 92 -13.32 -2.40 5.10
C GLY A 92 -14.82 -2.65 5.06
N LEU A 93 -15.36 -3.29 4.01
CA LEU A 93 -16.76 -3.69 3.89
C LEU A 93 -16.96 -5.20 4.05
N SER A 94 -15.93 -5.94 4.46
CA SER A 94 -15.97 -7.40 4.48
C SER A 94 -16.60 -7.96 5.75
N ASP A 95 -17.72 -8.69 5.60
CA ASP A 95 -18.41 -9.36 6.69
C ASP A 95 -18.04 -10.85 6.86
N SER A 96 -17.08 -11.35 6.08
CA SER A 96 -16.58 -12.73 6.21
C SER A 96 -15.08 -12.84 5.90
N MET A 97 -14.42 -13.89 6.40
CA MET A 97 -13.01 -14.14 6.10
C MET A 97 -12.75 -14.31 4.60
N LEU A 98 -13.67 -14.95 3.88
CA LEU A 98 -13.51 -15.18 2.43
C LEU A 98 -13.54 -13.86 1.65
N THR A 99 -14.54 -13.01 1.93
CA THR A 99 -14.64 -11.68 1.31
C THR A 99 -13.44 -10.81 1.64
N LEU A 100 -12.92 -10.91 2.87
CA LEU A 100 -11.71 -10.19 3.28
C LEU A 100 -10.50 -10.68 2.50
N ILE A 101 -10.31 -11.99 2.36
CA ILE A 101 -9.20 -12.58 1.59
C ILE A 101 -9.26 -12.16 0.12
N LEU A 102 -10.44 -12.14 -0.50
CA LEU A 102 -10.61 -11.69 -1.88
C LEU A 102 -10.30 -10.19 -2.04
N ALA A 103 -10.76 -9.36 -1.11
CA ALA A 103 -10.43 -7.95 -1.08
C ALA A 103 -8.93 -7.71 -0.90
N ARG A 104 -8.27 -8.49 -0.04
CA ARG A 104 -6.81 -8.48 0.17
C ARG A 104 -6.03 -8.93 -1.06
N ALA A 105 -6.56 -9.88 -1.82
CA ALA A 105 -5.98 -10.27 -3.10
C ALA A 105 -5.98 -9.10 -4.08
N LEU A 106 -7.12 -8.41 -4.23
CA LEU A 106 -7.21 -7.22 -5.08
C LEU A 106 -6.30 -6.09 -4.60
N GLN A 107 -6.27 -5.86 -3.28
CA GLN A 107 -5.41 -4.85 -2.68
C GLN A 107 -3.93 -5.16 -2.91
N GLY A 108 -3.52 -6.43 -2.83
CA GLY A 108 -2.17 -6.89 -3.11
C GLY A 108 -1.77 -6.66 -4.57
N ILE A 109 -2.69 -6.85 -5.52
CA ILE A 109 -2.47 -6.46 -6.93
C ILE A 109 -2.12 -4.97 -7.01
N GLY A 110 -2.87 -4.09 -6.34
CA GLY A 110 -2.55 -2.65 -6.33
C GLY A 110 -1.19 -2.34 -5.69
N ALA A 111 -0.91 -2.95 -4.54
CA ALA A 111 0.34 -2.78 -3.80
C ALA A 111 1.59 -3.19 -4.62
N GLY A 112 1.46 -4.23 -5.45
CA GLY A 112 2.52 -4.69 -6.34
C GLY A 112 2.94 -3.67 -7.40
N ALA A 113 2.14 -2.64 -7.69
CA ALA A 113 2.56 -1.51 -8.52
C ALA A 113 3.27 -0.43 -7.69
N ILE A 114 2.72 -0.08 -6.52
CA ILE A 114 3.09 1.13 -5.77
C ILE A 114 4.57 1.09 -5.35
N GLN A 115 5.00 0.03 -4.67
CA GLN A 115 6.36 -0.05 -4.10
C GLN A 115 7.48 -0.03 -5.17
N PRO A 116 7.46 -0.88 -6.21
CA PRO A 116 8.49 -0.84 -7.24
C PRO A 116 8.45 0.46 -8.05
N MET A 117 7.26 1.04 -8.28
CA MET A 117 7.14 2.33 -8.96
C MET A 117 7.71 3.48 -8.12
N THR A 118 7.53 3.48 -6.80
CA THR A 118 8.20 4.44 -5.91
C THR A 118 9.72 4.40 -6.10
N PHE A 119 10.33 3.22 -6.03
CA PHE A 119 11.79 3.10 -6.16
C PHE A 119 12.30 3.52 -7.54
N THR A 120 11.63 3.07 -8.60
CA THR A 120 12.00 3.40 -9.98
C THR A 120 11.77 4.88 -10.29
N MET A 121 10.69 5.49 -9.83
CA MET A 121 10.43 6.93 -9.99
C MET A 121 11.48 7.79 -9.29
N ILE A 122 11.89 7.42 -8.06
CA ILE A 122 13.00 8.12 -7.38
C ILE A 122 14.29 8.01 -8.20
N ALA A 123 14.59 6.83 -8.73
CA ALA A 123 15.76 6.62 -9.58
C ALA A 123 15.68 7.46 -10.88
N ASP A 124 14.51 7.54 -11.50
CA ASP A 124 14.31 8.26 -12.77
C ASP A 124 14.39 9.79 -12.60
N ILE A 125 13.90 10.35 -11.48
CA ILE A 125 13.81 11.81 -11.29
C ILE A 125 15.02 12.43 -10.57
N TYR A 126 15.80 11.65 -9.82
CA TYR A 126 16.98 12.15 -9.10
C TYR A 126 18.29 11.71 -9.75
N PRO A 127 19.32 12.59 -9.78
CA PRO A 127 20.66 12.23 -10.22
C PRO A 127 21.29 11.22 -9.26
N PHE A 128 22.21 10.40 -9.77
CA PHE A 128 22.76 9.22 -9.09
C PHE A 128 23.25 9.51 -7.66
N GLU A 129 23.92 10.65 -7.46
CA GLU A 129 24.51 11.09 -6.20
C GLU A 129 23.46 11.39 -5.12
N LYS A 130 22.25 11.78 -5.53
CA LYS A 130 21.14 12.11 -4.61
C LYS A 130 20.19 10.93 -4.37
N ARG A 131 20.22 9.90 -5.22
CA ARG A 131 19.30 8.75 -5.14
C ARG A 131 19.38 8.06 -3.78
N ALA A 132 20.58 7.74 -3.30
CA ALA A 132 20.77 7.07 -2.02
C ALA A 132 20.15 7.87 -0.85
N LYS A 133 20.30 9.20 -0.85
CA LYS A 133 19.70 10.07 0.17
C LYS A 133 18.17 10.03 0.13
N VAL A 134 17.57 10.14 -1.06
CA VAL A 134 16.10 10.15 -1.21
C VAL A 134 15.51 8.77 -0.93
N LEU A 135 16.17 7.70 -1.36
CA LEU A 135 15.79 6.33 -1.01
C LEU A 135 15.89 6.09 0.50
N GLY A 136 16.93 6.62 1.15
CA GLY A 136 17.07 6.60 2.60
C GLY A 136 15.91 7.32 3.30
N LEU A 137 15.54 8.52 2.84
CA LEU A 137 14.38 9.26 3.36
C LEU A 137 13.06 8.50 3.15
N ASN A 138 12.88 7.86 1.99
CA ASN A 138 11.73 7.00 1.73
C ASN A 138 11.70 5.78 2.68
N GLY A 139 12.86 5.19 2.96
CA GLY A 139 13.01 4.13 3.97
C GLY A 139 12.71 4.61 5.39
N SER A 140 13.11 5.84 5.74
CA SER A 140 12.73 6.47 7.01
C SER A 140 11.23 6.68 7.11
N ALA A 141 10.56 7.11 6.04
CA ALA A 141 9.11 7.24 6.01
C ALA A 141 8.41 5.90 6.26
N TRP A 142 8.92 4.81 5.68
CA TRP A 142 8.44 3.44 5.94
C TRP A 142 8.67 3.04 7.41
N GLY A 143 9.85 3.32 7.97
CA GLY A 143 10.16 3.03 9.37
C GLY A 143 9.33 3.83 10.37
N ILE A 144 8.98 5.07 10.05
CA ILE A 144 8.04 5.87 10.86
C ILE A 144 6.64 5.25 10.78
N ALA A 145 6.19 4.87 9.58
CA ALA A 145 4.90 4.24 9.38
C ALA A 145 4.76 2.94 10.18
N SER A 146 5.82 2.11 10.25
CA SER A 146 5.79 0.84 10.98
C SER A 146 5.62 0.99 12.50
N ILE A 147 5.90 2.18 13.05
CA ILE A 147 5.64 2.51 14.46
C ILE A 147 4.24 3.12 14.62
N ILE A 148 3.89 4.08 13.77
CA ILE A 148 2.61 4.79 13.86
C ILE A 148 1.43 3.86 13.59
N ALA A 149 1.57 2.93 12.64
CA ALA A 149 0.47 2.08 12.20
C ALA A 149 -0.02 1.10 13.27
N PRO A 150 0.82 0.33 13.99
CA PRO A 150 0.36 -0.46 15.13
C PRO A 150 -0.31 0.36 16.23
N LEU A 151 0.18 1.57 16.51
CA LEU A 151 -0.41 2.46 17.52
C LEU A 151 -1.82 2.90 17.09
N LEU A 152 -1.97 3.36 15.84
CA LEU A 152 -3.27 3.72 15.27
C LEU A 152 -4.20 2.51 15.18
N GLY A 153 -3.69 1.36 14.76
CA GLY A 153 -4.45 0.11 14.67
C GLY A 153 -5.00 -0.31 16.02
N GLY A 154 -4.16 -0.31 17.06
CA GLY A 154 -4.55 -0.60 18.43
C GLY A 154 -5.63 0.36 18.93
N TYR A 155 -5.46 1.66 18.70
CA TYR A 155 -6.46 2.66 19.06
C TYR A 155 -7.80 2.42 18.35
N ILE A 156 -7.76 2.18 17.03
CA ILE A 156 -8.94 1.93 16.20
C ILE A 156 -9.68 0.69 16.65
N VAL A 157 -9.01 -0.45 16.85
CA VAL A 157 -9.72 -1.68 17.26
C VAL A 157 -10.27 -1.61 18.69
N GLN A 158 -9.74 -0.72 19.54
CA GLN A 158 -10.23 -0.52 20.91
C GLN A 158 -11.44 0.42 20.99
N HIS A 159 -11.50 1.45 20.15
CA HIS A 159 -12.49 2.53 20.25
C HIS A 159 -13.48 2.56 19.08
N LEU A 160 -13.16 1.90 17.98
CA LEU A 160 -13.91 1.83 16.74
C LEU A 160 -14.00 0.37 16.27
N SER A 161 -14.61 0.17 15.11
CA SER A 161 -14.62 -1.12 14.43
C SER A 161 -13.31 -1.38 13.69
N TRP A 162 -12.85 -2.64 13.64
CA TRP A 162 -11.65 -3.03 12.90
C TRP A 162 -11.73 -2.68 11.41
N HIS A 163 -12.93 -2.60 10.84
CA HIS A 163 -13.17 -2.20 9.45
C HIS A 163 -12.49 -0.86 9.10
N TRP A 164 -12.39 0.05 10.06
CA TRP A 164 -11.78 1.37 9.85
C TRP A 164 -10.29 1.33 9.53
N ILE A 165 -9.56 0.28 9.91
CA ILE A 165 -8.13 0.17 9.56
C ILE A 165 -7.92 0.17 8.04
N PHE A 166 -8.88 -0.39 7.29
CA PHE A 166 -8.84 -0.47 5.84
C PHE A 166 -9.34 0.82 5.16
N PHE A 167 -10.04 1.69 5.87
CA PHE A 167 -10.50 2.97 5.32
C PHE A 167 -9.50 4.12 5.51
N ILE A 168 -8.49 3.98 6.38
CA ILE A 168 -7.49 5.05 6.65
C ILE A 168 -6.81 5.56 5.38
N ASN A 169 -6.53 4.67 4.44
CA ASN A 169 -5.81 5.01 3.22
C ASN A 169 -6.71 5.65 2.14
N VAL A 170 -8.04 5.51 2.23
CA VAL A 170 -8.98 5.94 1.18
C VAL A 170 -9.01 7.46 0.96
N PRO A 171 -9.01 8.32 2.00
CA PRO A 171 -8.98 9.77 1.81
C PRO A 171 -7.63 10.32 1.29
N VAL A 172 -6.58 9.50 1.31
CA VAL A 172 -5.19 9.95 1.08
C VAL A 172 -4.77 9.76 -0.39
N GLY A 173 -5.28 8.72 -1.05
CA GLY A 173 -4.87 8.34 -2.40
C GLY A 173 -5.63 9.00 -3.55
#